data_AF-W4MGB4-F1
#
_entry.id   AF-W4MGB4-F1
#
_cell.length_a   1.000
_cell.length_b   1.000
_cell.length_c   1.000
_cell.angle_alpha   90.00
_cell.angle_beta   90.00
_cell.angle_gamma   90.00
#
_symmetry.space_group_name_H-M   'P 1'
#
loop_
_entity.id
_entity.type
_entity.pdbx_description
1 polymer ?
#
loop_
_entity_poly.entity_id
_entity_poly.type
_entity_poly.pdbx_seq_one_letter_code
_entity_poly.pdbx_strand_id
1 'polypeptide(L)'
;MTVAARFCLPPTRLTTSPSFSLILLTMPDLETKRRSLEYLRKRGYSGVVAATSYFPEEDEVLSQAGVNLLFNSFIEAGARLARLGTHVLAGLGPLPEAEA
;
A
#
# COMPACT_ATOMS: atom_id res chain seq x y z
N MET A 1 -8.39 -21.79 41.35
CA MET A 1 -7.91 -22.95 40.58
C MET A 1 -8.86 -23.18 39.42
N THR A 2 -8.45 -22.89 38.18
CA THR A 2 -9.10 -23.40 36.95
C THR A 2 -8.03 -23.57 35.88
N VAL A 3 -8.11 -24.72 35.20
CA VAL A 3 -7.06 -25.41 34.45
C VAL A 3 -6.74 -24.77 33.10
N ALA A 4 -5.44 -24.73 32.79
CA ALA A 4 -4.90 -24.39 31.48
C ALA A 4 -5.10 -25.54 30.48
N ALA A 5 -5.80 -25.27 29.37
CA ALA A 5 -5.83 -26.18 28.22
C ALA A 5 -4.56 -25.98 27.39
N ARG A 6 -3.58 -26.85 27.62
CA ARG A 6 -2.32 -26.94 26.88
C ARG A 6 -2.61 -27.74 25.59
N PHE A 7 -2.93 -27.05 24.51
CA PHE A 7 -3.08 -27.67 23.20
C PHE A 7 -1.69 -27.96 22.63
N CYS A 8 -1.26 -29.22 22.71
CA CYS A 8 -0.03 -29.72 22.11
C CYS A 8 -0.34 -30.16 20.67
N LEU A 9 -0.02 -29.31 19.68
CA LEU A 9 0.03 -29.72 18.27
C LEU A 9 1.48 -30.08 17.89
N PRO A 10 1.73 -31.15 17.11
CA PRO A 10 3.07 -31.54 16.69
C PRO A 10 3.67 -30.53 15.70
N PRO A 11 5.02 -30.46 15.57
CA PRO A 11 5.67 -29.51 14.68
C PRO A 11 5.62 -30.01 13.23
N THR A 12 4.58 -29.64 12.49
CA THR A 12 4.63 -29.68 11.02
C THR A 12 5.52 -28.54 10.53
N ARG A 13 6.70 -28.89 10.00
CA ARG A 13 7.57 -28.01 9.23
C ARG A 13 6.79 -27.40 8.07
N LEU A 14 6.41 -26.12 8.18
CA LEU A 14 6.14 -25.27 7.04
C LEU A 14 7.45 -24.53 6.74
N THR A 15 8.22 -25.07 5.80
CA THR A 15 9.39 -24.41 5.23
C THR A 15 8.95 -23.20 4.41
N THR A 16 9.43 -22.02 4.81
CA THR A 16 9.32 -20.70 4.16
C THR A 16 7.90 -20.21 3.84
N SER A 17 7.31 -19.49 4.80
CA SER A 17 6.19 -18.57 4.54
C SER A 17 6.64 -17.50 3.52
N PRO A 18 5.82 -17.14 2.52
CA PRO A 18 6.13 -16.00 1.67
C PRO A 18 6.13 -14.74 2.54
N SER A 19 7.33 -14.19 2.78
CA SER A 19 7.48 -12.91 3.46
C SER A 19 7.11 -11.80 2.46
N PHE A 20 5.88 -11.32 2.55
CA PHE A 20 5.45 -10.15 1.78
C PHE A 20 6.35 -8.96 2.14
N SER A 21 6.97 -8.35 1.13
CA SER A 21 7.86 -7.19 1.33
C SER A 21 7.12 -5.85 1.17
N LEU A 22 6.00 -5.87 0.44
CA LEU A 22 5.17 -4.70 0.15
C LEU A 22 3.69 -5.07 0.25
N ILE A 23 2.90 -4.20 0.88
CA ILE A 23 1.44 -4.25 0.90
C ILE A 23 0.91 -2.92 0.34
N LEU A 24 -0.05 -3.00 -0.58
CA LEU A 24 -0.73 -1.86 -1.17
C LEU A 24 -2.13 -1.72 -0.58
N LEU A 25 -2.44 -0.57 0.01
CA LEU A 25 -3.76 -0.23 0.54
C LEU A 25 -4.51 0.62 -0.49
N THR A 26 -5.25 -0.04 -1.37
CA THR A 26 -5.97 0.58 -2.50
C THR A 26 -7.47 0.73 -2.26
N MET A 27 -7.88 0.70 -1.00
CA MET A 27 -9.28 0.81 -0.59
C MET A 27 -9.70 2.28 -0.65
N PRO A 28 -10.93 2.60 -1.07
CA PRO A 28 -11.34 4.00 -1.26
C PRO A 28 -11.50 4.76 0.05
N ASP A 29 -11.82 4.08 1.15
CA ASP A 29 -12.10 4.69 2.45
C ASP A 29 -10.83 4.89 3.29
N LEU A 30 -10.66 6.11 3.82
CA LEU A 30 -9.51 6.51 4.64
C LEU A 30 -9.37 5.68 5.92
N GLU A 31 -10.46 5.53 6.68
CA GLU A 31 -10.43 4.83 7.96
C GLU A 31 -10.11 3.35 7.76
N THR A 32 -10.57 2.76 6.66
CA THR A 32 -10.29 1.39 6.29
C THR A 32 -8.81 1.18 5.96
N LYS A 33 -8.18 2.12 5.23
CA LYS A 33 -6.71 2.12 5.03
C LYS A 33 -5.98 2.22 6.37
N ARG A 34 -6.38 3.15 7.24
CA ARG A 34 -5.76 3.37 8.57
C ARG A 34 -5.87 2.13 9.47
N ARG A 35 -7.05 1.52 9.58
CA ARG A 35 -7.28 0.31 10.39
C ARG A 35 -6.52 -0.90 9.85
N SER A 36 -6.44 -1.02 8.52
CA SER A 36 -5.67 -2.10 7.89
C SER A 36 -4.19 -2.00 8.25
N LEU A 37 -3.62 -0.79 8.16
CA LEU A 37 -2.24 -0.55 8.59
C LEU A 37 -2.03 -0.85 10.08
N GLU A 38 -2.91 -0.37 10.95
CA GLU A 38 -2.85 -0.63 12.39
C GLU A 38 -2.85 -2.14 12.69
N TYR A 39 -3.70 -2.89 11.99
CA TYR A 39 -3.79 -4.33 12.13
C TYR A 39 -2.53 -5.06 11.65
N LEU A 40 -1.94 -4.61 10.53
CA LEU A 40 -0.68 -5.14 10.01
C LEU A 40 0.45 -4.94 11.02
N ARG A 41 0.58 -3.73 11.58
CA ARG A 41 1.61 -3.43 12.59
C ARG A 41 1.42 -4.24 13.86
N LYS A 42 0.18 -4.38 14.36
CA LYS A 42 -0.15 -5.23 15.51
C LYS A 42 0.22 -6.70 15.32
N ARG A 43 0.24 -7.19 14.08
CA ARG A 43 0.64 -8.56 13.71
C ARG A 43 2.14 -8.71 13.44
N GLY A 44 2.94 -7.66 13.66
CA GLY A 44 4.38 -7.68 13.47
C GLY A 44 4.82 -7.52 12.02
N TYR A 45 3.95 -7.01 11.12
CA TYR A 45 4.38 -6.68 9.77
C TYR A 45 5.33 -5.48 9.79
N SER A 46 6.59 -5.72 9.45
CA SER A 46 7.66 -4.72 9.38
C SER A 46 8.02 -4.30 7.95
N GLY A 47 7.37 -4.88 6.95
CA GLY A 47 7.60 -4.52 5.55
C GLY A 47 7.05 -3.14 5.17
N VAL A 48 7.19 -2.82 3.88
CA VAL A 48 6.73 -1.55 3.30
C VAL A 48 5.21 -1.59 3.14
N VAL A 49 4.54 -0.49 3.48
CA VAL A 49 3.13 -0.28 3.18
C VAL A 49 3.02 0.96 2.30
N ALA A 50 2.38 0.83 1.14
CA ALA A 50 1.97 1.96 0.33
C ALA A 50 0.44 2.10 0.34
N ALA A 51 -0.07 3.30 0.11
CA ALA A 51 -1.51 3.54 0.06
C ALA A 51 -1.87 4.51 -1.08
N THR A 52 -3.04 4.30 -1.66
CA THR A 52 -3.64 5.30 -2.55
C THR A 52 -4.36 6.36 -1.73
N SER A 53 -4.31 7.60 -2.19
CA SER A 53 -5.09 8.72 -1.67
C SER A 53 -5.79 9.45 -2.81
N TYR A 54 -6.81 10.21 -2.43
CA TYR A 54 -7.58 11.03 -3.36
C TYR A 54 -7.60 12.50 -2.96
N PHE A 55 -7.51 12.79 -1.66
CA PHE A 55 -7.53 14.15 -1.15
C PHE A 55 -6.25 14.46 -0.37
N PRO A 56 -5.70 15.68 -0.47
CA PRO A 56 -4.45 16.03 0.22
C PRO A 56 -4.50 15.85 1.74
N GLU A 57 -5.68 16.01 2.35
CA GLU A 57 -5.85 15.84 3.79
C GLU A 57 -5.69 14.37 4.22
N GLU A 58 -5.96 13.41 3.31
CA GLU A 58 -5.70 11.99 3.57
C GLU A 58 -4.21 11.69 3.64
N ASP A 59 -3.39 12.41 2.88
CA ASP A 59 -1.94 12.17 2.79
C ASP A 59 -1.28 12.38 4.15
N GLU A 60 -1.64 13.46 4.84
CA GLU A 60 -1.14 13.74 6.18
C GLU A 60 -1.55 12.66 7.18
N VAL A 61 -2.82 12.24 7.17
CA VAL A 61 -3.34 11.21 8.08
C VAL A 61 -2.67 9.87 7.85
N LEU A 62 -2.51 9.45 6.59
CA LEU A 62 -1.90 8.18 6.23
C LEU A 62 -0.39 8.16 6.50
N SER A 63 0.29 9.28 6.25
CA SER A 63 1.71 9.47 6.58
C SER A 63 1.93 9.34 8.10
N GLN A 64 1.12 10.04 8.91
CA GLN A 64 1.17 9.95 10.37
C GLN A 64 0.83 8.55 10.90
N ALA A 65 -0.03 7.80 10.20
CA ALA A 65 -0.35 6.42 10.54
C ALA A 65 0.81 5.42 10.26
N GLY A 66 1.84 5.84 9.52
CA GLY A 66 3.03 5.04 9.22
C GLY A 66 3.01 4.33 7.85
N VAL A 67 2.28 4.89 6.88
CA VAL A 67 2.42 4.53 5.46
C VAL A 67 3.79 5.00 4.96
N ASN A 68 4.46 4.16 4.19
CA ASN A 68 5.81 4.44 3.67
C ASN A 68 5.78 5.19 2.33
N LEU A 69 4.77 4.94 1.50
CA LEU A 69 4.62 5.56 0.18
C LEU A 69 3.15 5.91 -0.07
N LEU A 70 2.90 7.12 -0.53
CA LEU A 70 1.58 7.60 -0.89
C LEU A 70 1.49 7.81 -2.40
N PHE A 71 0.41 7.33 -2.98
CA PHE A 71 0.07 7.54 -4.39
C PHE A 71 -1.22 8.36 -4.45
N ASN A 72 -1.08 9.66 -4.71
CA ASN A 72 -2.24 10.53 -4.87
C ASN A 72 -2.78 10.40 -6.29
N SER A 73 -3.94 9.76 -6.42
CA SER A 73 -4.45 9.29 -7.70
C SER A 73 -4.67 10.42 -8.72
N PHE A 74 -5.09 11.60 -8.27
CA PHE A 74 -5.35 12.73 -9.16
C PHE A 74 -4.08 13.48 -9.53
N ILE A 75 -3.14 13.63 -8.59
CA ILE A 75 -1.84 14.24 -8.88
C ILE A 75 -1.09 13.40 -9.91
N GLU A 76 -1.06 12.09 -9.73
CA GLU A 76 -0.37 11.16 -10.65
C GLU A 76 -1.04 11.10 -12.02
N ALA A 77 -2.37 11.05 -12.06
CA ALA A 77 -3.11 11.15 -13.32
C ALA A 77 -2.83 12.47 -14.05
N GLY A 78 -2.82 13.60 -13.34
CA GLY A 78 -2.50 14.92 -13.89
C GLY A 78 -1.06 15.01 -14.40
N ALA A 79 -0.10 14.49 -13.65
CA ALA A 79 1.30 14.42 -14.06
C ALA A 79 1.47 13.57 -15.33
N ARG A 80 0.80 12.41 -15.39
CA ARG A 80 0.82 11.56 -16.59
C ARG A 80 0.20 12.27 -17.79
N LEU A 81 -0.91 12.97 -17.61
CA LEU A 81 -1.55 13.74 -18.67
C LEU A 81 -0.63 14.85 -19.21
N ALA A 82 0.07 15.56 -18.32
CA ALA A 82 1.04 16.59 -18.74
C ALA A 82 2.17 15.99 -19.59
N ARG A 83 2.72 14.84 -19.19
CA ARG A 83 3.76 14.11 -19.97
C ARG A 83 3.23 13.63 -21.32
N LEU A 84 1.99 13.15 -21.38
CA LEU A 84 1.35 12.78 -22.65
C LEU A 84 1.21 14.00 -23.57
N GLY A 85 0.78 15.14 -23.03
CA GLY A 85 0.67 16.39 -23.78
C GLY A 85 2.00 16.85 -24.36
N THR A 86 3.09 16.81 -23.58
CA THR A 86 4.42 17.20 -24.07
C THR A 86 4.95 16.26 -25.15
N HIS A 87 4.67 14.96 -25.04
CA HIS A 87 5.03 13.98 -26.09
C HIS A 87 4.32 14.23 -27.41
N VAL A 88 3.02 14.55 -27.35
CA VAL A 88 2.24 14.92 -28.52
C VAL A 88 2.79 16.20 -29.15
N LEU A 89 3.10 17.21 -28.34
CA LEU A 89 3.69 18.47 -28.83
C LEU A 89 5.08 18.29 -29.43
N ALA A 90 5.87 17.32 -28.95
CA ALA A 90 7.19 16.99 -29.49
C ALA A 90 7.13 16.15 -30.78
N GLY A 91 5.93 15.75 -31.25
CA GLY A 91 5.77 14.90 -32.43
C GLY A 91 6.20 13.44 -32.22
N LEU A 92 6.37 13.00 -30.97
CA LEU A 92 6.87 11.66 -30.61
C LEU A 92 5.76 10.60 -30.57
N GLY A 93 4.51 10.97 -30.80
CA GLY A 93 3.36 10.08 -30.64
C GLY A 93 3.01 9.80 -29.17
N PRO A 94 2.10 8.86 -28.89
CA PRO A 94 1.70 8.53 -27.52
C PRO A 94 2.87 7.90 -26.73
N LEU A 95 3.00 8.28 -25.46
CA LEU A 95 3.96 7.65 -24.55
C LEU A 95 3.68 6.15 -24.40
N PRO A 96 4.71 5.29 -24.44
CA PRO A 96 4.54 3.86 -24.15
C PRO A 96 3.94 3.66 -22.75
N GLU A 97 3.07 2.65 -22.60
CA GLU A 97 2.43 2.32 -21.31
C GLU A 97 3.42 1.88 -20.23
N ALA A 98 4.61 1.42 -20.62
CA ALA A 98 5.64 0.88 -19.72
C ALA A 98 6.38 1.94 -18.88
N GLU A 99 6.16 3.24 -19.13
CA GLU A 99 6.72 4.34 -18.31
C GLU A 99 5.73 4.85 -17.23
N ALA A 100 4.69 4.06 -16.93
CA ALA A 100 3.67 4.35 -15.92
C ALA A 100 4.14 4.05 -14.48
#